data_AF-A0A562I670-F1
#
_entry.id   AF-A0A562I670-F1
#
_cell.length_a   1.000
_cell.length_b   1.000
_cell.length_c   1.000
_cell.angle_alpha   90.00
_cell.angle_beta   90.00
_cell.angle_gamma   90.00
#
_symmetry.space_group_name_H-M   'P 1'
#
loop_
_entity.id
_entity.type
_entity.pdbx_description
1 polymer ?
#
loop_
_entity_poly.entity_id
_entity_poly.type
_entity_poly.pdbx_seq_one_letter_code
_entity_poly.pdbx_strand_id
1 'polypeptide(L)'
;MTESVRWSAGTTDASPEQRVPEWDGDHLHDMSTDAAAGDVELGIDPAELADEDLIREMHSLHRTRLDTLRHATDSALANHLRRTAELETEYLARYPGREIDPNRLRDE
;
A
#
# COMPACT_ATOMS: atom_id res chain seq x y z
N MET A 1 -44.12 42.29 -16.44
CA MET A 1 -44.33 40.95 -16.99
C MET A 1 -43.17 40.10 -16.51
N THR A 2 -43.47 39.13 -15.65
CA THR A 2 -42.53 38.22 -15.01
C THR A 2 -42.34 37.00 -15.89
N GLU A 3 -41.11 36.59 -16.17
CA GLU A 3 -40.83 35.22 -16.61
C GLU A 3 -39.93 34.52 -15.60
N SER A 4 -40.48 33.47 -15.03
CA SER A 4 -39.90 32.60 -14.01
C SER A 4 -39.25 31.41 -14.71
N VAL A 5 -37.94 31.24 -14.55
CA VAL A 5 -37.28 29.97 -14.88
C VAL A 5 -37.18 29.14 -13.61
N ARG A 6 -38.10 28.19 -13.53
CA ARG A 6 -38.15 27.06 -12.59
C ARG A 6 -36.92 26.16 -12.77
N TRP A 7 -36.03 26.13 -11.79
CA TRP A 7 -35.06 25.05 -11.64
C TRP A 7 -35.67 23.98 -10.72
N SER A 8 -35.93 22.82 -11.30
CA SER A 8 -36.40 21.65 -10.58
C SER A 8 -35.30 21.12 -9.68
N ALA A 9 -35.64 20.91 -8.41
CA ALA A 9 -34.82 20.22 -7.43
C ALA A 9 -34.53 18.77 -7.85
N GLY A 10 -33.28 18.34 -7.67
CA GLY A 10 -32.84 16.97 -7.84
C GLY A 10 -31.69 16.66 -6.88
N THR A 11 -32.07 16.18 -5.69
CA THR A 11 -31.34 15.21 -4.86
C THR A 11 -30.00 15.64 -4.24
N THR A 12 -30.13 16.11 -2.99
CA THR A 12 -29.29 15.82 -1.81
C THR A 12 -27.77 15.75 -1.96
N ASP A 13 -27.16 16.81 -1.44
CA ASP A 13 -25.92 16.85 -0.66
C ASP A 13 -25.44 15.47 -0.15
N ALA A 14 -24.44 14.90 -0.82
CA ALA A 14 -23.61 13.84 -0.25
C ALA A 14 -22.27 14.47 0.14
N SER A 15 -22.11 14.73 1.44
CA SER A 15 -20.88 15.25 2.02
C SER A 15 -19.67 14.40 1.61
N PRO A 16 -18.51 15.02 1.28
CA PRO A 16 -17.32 14.31 0.78
C PRO A 16 -16.73 13.29 1.76
N GLU A 17 -17.17 13.33 3.03
CA GLU A 17 -16.71 12.48 4.13
C GLU A 17 -17.35 11.07 4.13
N GLN A 18 -18.43 10.84 3.38
CA GLN A 18 -19.12 9.55 3.30
C GLN A 18 -18.55 8.60 2.24
N ARG A 19 -17.44 8.99 1.58
CA ARG A 19 -16.85 8.24 0.46
C ARG A 19 -15.62 7.42 0.85
N VAL A 20 -15.32 7.31 2.14
CA VAL A 20 -14.28 6.41 2.63
C VAL A 20 -14.97 5.08 2.96
N PRO A 21 -14.86 4.04 2.13
CA PRO A 21 -15.19 2.71 2.60
C PRO A 21 -14.28 2.44 3.80
N GLU A 22 -14.90 2.03 4.90
CA GLU A 22 -14.25 1.46 6.06
C GLU A 22 -13.13 0.55 5.58
N TRP A 23 -11.88 0.86 5.96
CA TRP A 23 -10.75 -0.01 5.68
C TRP A 23 -10.98 -1.26 6.54
N ASP A 24 -11.71 -2.22 6.01
CA ASP A 24 -11.77 -3.57 6.55
C ASP A 24 -10.52 -4.29 6.06
N GLY A 25 -9.55 -4.46 6.96
CA GLY A 25 -8.25 -5.09 6.68
C GLY A 25 -8.30 -6.55 6.24
N ASP A 26 -9.48 -7.07 5.90
CA ASP A 26 -9.76 -8.47 5.59
C ASP A 26 -9.73 -8.78 4.07
N HIS A 27 -9.64 -7.76 3.21
CA HIS A 27 -9.66 -7.93 1.75
C HIS A 27 -8.37 -8.52 1.14
N LEU A 28 -7.32 -8.71 1.93
CA LEU A 28 -6.06 -9.26 1.40
C LEU A 28 -6.06 -10.79 1.27
N HIS A 29 -7.05 -11.49 1.79
CA HIS A 29 -7.04 -12.96 1.82
C HIS A 29 -7.64 -13.64 0.56
N ASP A 30 -8.48 -12.93 -0.20
CA ASP A 30 -9.21 -13.48 -1.37
C ASP A 30 -8.35 -13.60 -2.65
N MET A 31 -7.17 -12.97 -2.69
CA MET A 31 -6.24 -13.00 -3.83
C MET A 31 -5.32 -14.24 -3.86
N SER A 32 -5.69 -15.32 -3.16
CA SER A 32 -4.83 -16.50 -2.95
C SER A 32 -5.02 -17.62 -3.98
N THR A 33 -5.73 -17.41 -5.09
CA THR A 33 -6.13 -18.51 -6.00
C THR A 33 -5.65 -18.42 -7.45
N ASP A 34 -4.53 -17.73 -7.74
CA ASP A 34 -3.92 -17.78 -9.09
C ASP A 34 -2.37 -17.82 -9.09
N ALA A 35 -1.77 -18.37 -8.04
CA ALA A 35 -0.31 -18.47 -7.85
C ALA A 35 0.37 -19.56 -8.72
N ALA A 36 0.07 -19.62 -10.02
CA ALA A 36 0.72 -20.54 -10.96
C ALA A 36 1.11 -19.90 -12.30
N ALA A 37 1.37 -18.58 -12.32
CA ALA A 37 1.90 -17.89 -13.48
C ALA A 37 3.19 -17.15 -13.13
N GLY A 38 4.32 -17.85 -13.34
CA GLY A 38 5.63 -17.24 -13.53
C GLY A 38 6.40 -16.97 -12.26
N ASP A 39 7.39 -17.81 -12.02
CA ASP A 39 8.60 -17.53 -11.26
C ASP A 39 9.34 -16.35 -11.90
N VAL A 40 8.80 -15.13 -11.76
CA VAL A 40 9.53 -13.88 -12.03
C VAL A 40 10.39 -13.64 -10.81
N GLU A 41 11.49 -14.40 -10.74
CA GLU A 41 12.69 -14.20 -9.91
C GLU A 41 12.40 -13.30 -8.71
N LEU A 42 11.56 -13.80 -7.80
CA LEU A 42 11.47 -13.19 -6.48
C LEU A 42 12.88 -13.29 -5.95
N GLY A 43 13.49 -12.15 -5.63
CA GLY A 43 14.83 -12.10 -5.07
C GLY A 43 14.96 -13.05 -3.88
N ILE A 44 16.18 -13.24 -3.40
CA ILE A 44 16.48 -14.12 -2.25
C ILE A 44 15.44 -13.94 -1.13
N ASP A 45 14.98 -15.06 -0.55
CA ASP A 45 14.04 -15.04 0.58
C ASP A 45 14.54 -14.04 1.64
N PRO A 46 13.69 -13.11 2.13
CA PRO A 46 14.10 -12.15 3.14
C PRO A 46 14.80 -12.80 4.35
N ALA A 47 14.36 -13.99 4.77
CA ALA A 47 14.93 -14.72 5.89
C ALA A 47 16.38 -15.19 5.64
N GLU A 48 16.77 -15.33 4.37
CA GLU A 48 18.13 -15.69 3.95
C GLU A 48 19.05 -14.48 3.75
N LEU A 49 18.50 -13.25 3.70
CA LEU A 49 19.29 -12.04 3.56
C LEU A 49 20.03 -11.69 4.86
N ALA A 50 21.29 -11.27 4.74
CA ALA A 50 22.00 -10.60 5.82
C ALA A 50 21.32 -9.26 6.16
N ASP A 51 21.44 -8.80 7.41
CA ASP A 51 20.80 -7.56 7.89
C ASP A 51 21.12 -6.34 7.00
N GLU A 52 22.38 -6.17 6.62
CA GLU A 52 22.80 -5.06 5.75
C GLU A 52 22.15 -5.12 4.36
N ASP A 53 21.99 -6.33 3.81
CA ASP A 53 21.36 -6.55 2.52
C ASP A 53 19.84 -6.34 2.57
N LEU A 54 19.19 -6.78 3.64
CA LEU A 54 17.77 -6.53 3.90
C LEU A 54 17.47 -5.02 3.91
N ILE A 55 18.25 -4.25 4.68
CA ILE A 55 18.09 -2.78 4.76
C ILE A 55 18.39 -2.12 3.41
N ARG A 56 19.45 -2.54 2.73
CA ARG A 56 19.83 -2.02 1.41
C ARG A 56 18.73 -2.25 0.38
N GLU A 57 18.13 -3.44 0.36
CA GLU A 57 17.08 -3.79 -0.58
C GLU A 57 15.79 -3.01 -0.29
N MET A 58 15.37 -2.91 0.98
CA MET A 58 14.21 -2.12 1.38
C MET A 58 14.35 -0.64 0.97
N HIS A 59 15.55 -0.06 1.14
CA HIS A 59 15.84 1.30 0.68
C HIS A 59 15.74 1.45 -0.85
N SER A 60 16.18 0.45 -1.61
CA SER A 60 16.06 0.41 -3.07
C SER A 60 14.61 0.42 -3.54
N LEU A 61 13.75 -0.39 -2.91
CA LEU A 61 12.31 -0.42 -3.22
C LEU A 61 11.66 0.92 -2.89
N HIS A 62 11.90 1.47 -1.70
CA HIS A 62 11.32 2.76 -1.31
C HIS A 62 11.69 3.91 -2.26
N ARG A 63 12.92 3.92 -2.81
CA ARG A 63 13.33 4.92 -3.81
C ARG A 63 12.46 4.93 -5.06
N THR A 64 11.91 3.79 -5.47
CA THR A 64 11.18 3.62 -6.73
C THR A 64 9.67 3.47 -6.54
N ARG A 65 9.19 3.49 -5.29
CA ARG A 65 7.79 3.21 -4.94
C ARG A 65 6.78 4.09 -5.67
N LEU A 66 6.98 5.41 -5.64
CA LEU A 66 6.02 6.33 -6.29
C LEU A 66 6.04 6.21 -7.81
N ASP A 67 7.22 6.00 -8.39
CA ASP A 67 7.35 5.84 -9.84
C ASP A 67 6.69 4.54 -10.32
N THR A 68 6.96 3.44 -9.62
CA THR A 68 6.34 2.13 -9.87
C THR A 68 4.82 2.21 -9.73
N LEU A 69 4.32 2.87 -8.68
CA LEU A 69 2.89 3.04 -8.45
C LEU A 69 2.18 3.78 -9.60
N ARG A 70 2.82 4.79 -10.18
CA ARG A 70 2.18 5.65 -11.18
C ARG A 70 2.33 5.14 -12.61
N HIS A 71 3.40 4.39 -12.89
CA HIS A 71 3.84 4.17 -14.27
C HIS A 71 4.17 2.71 -14.62
N ALA A 72 4.28 1.80 -13.65
CA ALA A 72 4.58 0.41 -13.95
C ALA A 72 3.34 -0.36 -14.42
N THR A 73 3.57 -1.55 -14.99
CA THR A 73 2.49 -2.50 -15.28
C THR A 73 1.89 -3.03 -13.97
N ASP A 74 0.65 -3.52 -14.02
CA ASP A 74 -0.02 -4.10 -12.85
C ASP A 74 0.79 -5.25 -12.23
N SER A 75 1.42 -6.08 -13.06
CA SER A 75 2.28 -7.18 -12.60
C SER A 75 3.54 -6.68 -11.86
N ALA A 76 4.17 -5.62 -12.37
CA ALA A 76 5.35 -5.03 -11.74
C ALA A 76 4.98 -4.34 -10.42
N LEU A 77 3.84 -3.66 -10.37
CA LEU A 77 3.31 -3.09 -9.15
C LEU A 77 2.97 -4.18 -8.11
N ALA A 78 2.28 -5.24 -8.51
CA ALA A 78 1.95 -6.36 -7.63
C ALA A 78 3.22 -7.00 -7.02
N ASN A 79 4.25 -7.22 -7.84
CA ASN A 79 5.54 -7.72 -7.37
C ASN A 79 6.23 -6.75 -6.40
N HIS A 80 6.23 -5.46 -6.70
CA HIS A 80 6.81 -4.44 -5.84
C HIS A 80 6.12 -4.36 -4.47
N LEU A 81 4.79 -4.42 -4.45
CA LEU A 81 4.00 -4.40 -3.22
C LEU A 81 4.26 -5.66 -2.37
N ARG A 82 4.24 -6.84 -3.00
CA ARG A 82 4.56 -8.11 -2.34
C ARG A 82 5.96 -8.08 -1.73
N ARG A 83 6.98 -7.74 -2.52
CA ARG A 83 8.37 -7.73 -2.04
C ARG A 83 8.60 -6.71 -0.92
N THR A 84 7.95 -5.55 -1.00
CA THR A 84 8.01 -4.54 0.08
C THR A 84 7.44 -5.11 1.38
N ALA A 85 6.27 -5.74 1.34
CA ALA A 85 5.64 -6.33 2.52
C ALA A 85 6.47 -7.48 3.13
N GLU A 86 7.06 -8.32 2.28
CA GLU A 86 7.94 -9.43 2.71
C GLU A 86 9.17 -8.92 3.47
N LEU A 87 9.90 -7.93 2.93
CA LEU A 87 11.09 -7.36 3.57
C LEU A 87 10.74 -6.59 4.86
N GLU A 88 9.62 -5.84 4.85
CA GLU A 88 9.14 -5.13 6.05
C GLU A 88 8.76 -6.10 7.18
N THR A 89 8.11 -7.22 6.83
CA THR A 89 7.75 -8.26 7.78
C THR A 89 8.99 -8.87 8.44
N GLU A 90 10.00 -9.20 7.62
CA GLU A 90 11.26 -9.74 8.14
C GLU A 90 12.01 -8.71 9.00
N TYR A 91 12.03 -7.44 8.59
CA TYR A 91 12.62 -6.37 9.40
C TYR A 91 11.94 -6.28 10.78
N LEU A 92 10.61 -6.33 10.84
CA LEU A 92 9.89 -6.29 12.11
C LEU A 92 10.12 -7.54 12.97
N ALA A 93 10.30 -8.71 12.34
CA ALA A 93 10.63 -9.95 13.02
C ALA A 93 12.03 -9.89 13.68
N ARG A 94 13.02 -9.31 12.99
CA ARG A 94 14.39 -9.12 13.51
C ARG A 94 14.49 -8.03 14.57
N TYR A 95 13.70 -6.95 14.43
CA TYR A 95 13.78 -5.76 15.28
C TYR A 95 12.44 -5.44 15.96
N PRO A 96 11.93 -6.31 16.85
CA PRO A 96 10.65 -6.07 17.55
C PRO A 96 10.70 -4.83 18.46
N GLY A 97 11.88 -4.47 18.97
CA GLY A 97 12.12 -3.27 19.79
C GLY A 97 12.71 -2.09 19.03
N ARG A 98 12.44 -1.95 17.71
CA ARG A 98 12.97 -0.85 16.88
C ARG A 98 12.70 0.52 17.50
N GLU A 99 13.62 1.45 17.27
CA GLU A 99 13.49 2.82 17.73
C GLU A 99 12.25 3.49 17.11
N ILE A 100 11.47 4.15 17.96
CA ILE A 100 10.34 4.98 17.56
C ILE A 100 10.74 6.42 17.86
N ASP A 101 10.78 7.27 16.84
CA ASP A 101 11.05 8.70 17.01
C ASP A 101 9.89 9.33 17.81
N PRO A 102 10.12 9.85 19.02
CA PRO A 102 9.08 10.43 19.85
C PRO A 102 8.42 11.64 19.18
N ASN A 103 9.11 12.36 18.28
CA ASN A 103 8.53 13.48 17.54
C ASN A 103 7.48 13.03 16.50
N ARG A 104 7.43 11.73 16.17
CA ARG A 104 6.42 11.16 15.28
C ARG A 104 5.18 10.64 16.01
N LEU A 105 5.23 10.62 17.34
CA LEU A 105 4.08 10.28 18.17
C LEU A 105 3.16 11.51 18.28
N ARG A 106 1.85 11.25 18.37
CA ARG A 106 0.87 12.27 18.75
C ARG A 106 0.59 12.12 20.24
N ASP A 107 0.37 13.24 20.92
CA ASP A 107 -0.10 13.23 22.30
C ASP A 107 -1.46 12.48 22.34
N GLU A 108 -1.60 11.58 23.31
CA GLU A 108 -2.78 10.72 23.51
C GLU A 108 -3.96 11.43 24.19
#